data_AF-A0A7I7X3M8-F1
#
_entry.id   AF-A0A7I7X3M8-F1
#
_cell.length_a   1.000
_cell.length_b   1.000
_cell.length_c   1.000
_cell.angle_alpha   90.00
_cell.angle_beta   90.00
_cell.angle_gamma   90.00
#
_symmetry.space_group_name_H-M   'P 1'
#
loop_
_entity.id
_entity.type
_entity.pdbx_description
1 polymer ?
#
loop_
_entity_poly.entity_id
_entity_poly.type
_entity_poly.pdbx_seq_one_letter_code
_entity_poly.pdbx_strand_id
1 'polypeptide(L)'
;MAASPPSAALRALNACRGGLQRLRQATVPASVAVMELGLGGWLSQALCAAVRLGIPDALSAGPLTAEQVAARAGTNPAATYRLMRALASHSVLKLRRDGRFALTRVGRALVSDNPAGVAPMMVFVGNPRHREHWSHLEHSVRTGQTAVDELRGMPFFQYLDTDPELAQVFNDAMTGASAMAIESAVPAFDFSSSKLIVDVGGGHGALLAAVLRQAPGARGVLFDLPQVIAGAGAAMSAAGVASRCDVQGGSFFESVPAGGDTYLLKTVIHDWDDDRSRAILRNIRSAIAPGGKLLLFEMVLPEGAPAHLGLVLDLEMLVTAGGQERTQREYGELLAATGFELRRVVPTTSPLAIIEARPV
;
A
#
# COMPACT_ATOMS: atom_id res chain seq x y z
N MET A 1 4.94 0.05 22.86
CA MET A 1 4.71 0.78 21.60
C MET A 1 4.75 2.27 21.92
N ALA A 2 5.53 3.07 21.18
CA ALA A 2 5.50 4.52 21.36
C ALA A 2 4.16 5.05 20.84
N ALA A 3 3.48 5.89 21.62
CA ALA A 3 2.23 6.51 21.21
C ALA A 3 2.44 7.29 19.90
N SER A 4 1.50 7.14 18.96
CA SER A 4 1.49 7.94 17.72
C SER A 4 1.54 9.42 18.10
N PRO A 5 2.46 10.22 17.51
CA PRO A 5 2.55 11.63 17.84
C PRO A 5 1.22 12.34 17.51
N PRO A 6 0.82 13.36 18.29
CA PRO A 6 -0.43 14.08 18.05
C PRO A 6 -0.53 14.57 16.60
N SER A 7 -1.72 14.52 16.00
CA SER A 7 -1.95 14.92 14.59
C SER A 7 -1.47 16.34 14.28
N ALA A 8 -1.51 17.25 15.27
CA ALA A 8 -0.93 18.59 15.15
C ALA A 8 0.61 18.58 14.97
N ALA A 9 1.32 17.70 15.68
CA ALA A 9 2.77 17.54 15.56
C ALA A 9 3.17 16.94 14.20
N LEU A 10 2.42 15.96 13.70
CA LEU A 10 2.63 15.40 12.35
C LEU A 10 2.42 16.44 11.25
N ARG A 11 1.36 17.26 11.35
CA ARG A 11 1.11 18.38 10.42
C ARG A 11 2.23 19.41 10.45
N ALA A 12 2.72 19.78 11.64
CA ALA A 12 3.82 20.73 11.78
C ALA A 12 5.13 20.19 11.18
N LEU A 13 5.46 18.93 11.42
CA LEU A 13 6.62 18.26 10.82
C LEU A 13 6.54 18.22 9.29
N ASN A 14 5.37 17.89 8.73
CA ASN A 14 5.15 17.88 7.29
C ASN A 14 5.27 19.29 6.68
N ALA A 15 4.74 20.32 7.35
CA ALA A 15 4.89 21.71 6.94
C ALA A 15 6.37 22.16 6.96
N CYS A 16 7.13 21.82 8.01
CA CYS A 16 8.56 22.09 8.10
C CYS A 16 9.36 21.37 7.00
N ARG A 17 9.06 20.09 6.74
CA ARG A 17 9.69 19.32 5.65
C ARG A 17 9.41 19.95 4.29
N GLY A 18 8.16 20.34 4.03
CA GLY A 18 7.78 21.04 2.81
C GLY A 18 8.48 22.40 2.67
N GLY A 19 8.66 23.13 3.78
CA GLY A 19 9.42 24.38 3.83
C GLY A 19 10.89 24.19 3.46
N LEU A 20 11.57 23.22 4.07
CA LEU A 20 12.97 22.88 3.80
C LEU A 20 13.19 22.41 2.36
N GLN A 21 12.25 21.63 1.80
CA GLN A 21 12.32 21.19 0.41
C GLN A 21 12.17 22.35 -0.57
N ARG A 22 11.23 23.28 -0.31
CA ARG A 22 11.08 24.51 -1.10
C ARG A 22 12.31 25.40 -1.00
N LEU A 23 12.90 25.54 0.18
CA LEU A 23 14.16 26.27 0.37
C LEU A 23 15.30 25.64 -0.44
N ARG A 24 15.48 24.32 -0.38
CA ARG A 24 16.48 23.62 -1.21
C ARG A 24 16.24 23.85 -2.70
N GLN A 25 15.00 23.73 -3.16
CA GLN A 25 14.63 23.97 -4.56
C GLN A 25 14.86 25.42 -4.99
N ALA A 26 14.66 26.39 -4.08
CA ALA A 26 14.93 27.81 -4.36
C ALA A 26 16.44 28.14 -4.40
N THR A 27 17.28 27.34 -3.73
CA THR A 27 18.74 27.55 -3.69
C THR A 27 19.52 26.84 -4.80
N VAL A 28 18.85 25.98 -5.57
CA VAL A 28 19.45 25.17 -6.64
C VAL A 28 18.86 25.64 -7.97
N PRO A 29 19.64 25.74 -9.07
CA PRO A 29 19.08 26.08 -10.37
C PRO A 29 17.89 25.16 -10.72
N ALA A 30 16.79 25.72 -11.22
CA ALA A 30 15.56 24.97 -11.50
C ALA A 30 15.79 23.74 -12.38
N SER A 31 16.72 23.83 -13.35
CA SER A 31 17.14 22.71 -14.19
C SER A 31 17.73 21.54 -13.40
N VAL A 32 18.52 21.82 -12.37
CA VAL A 32 19.10 20.80 -11.48
C VAL A 32 18.02 20.19 -10.60
N ALA A 33 17.07 20.98 -10.09
CA ALA A 33 15.95 20.45 -9.31
C ALA A 33 15.05 19.51 -10.15
N VAL A 34 14.74 19.87 -11.40
CA VAL A 34 14.00 19.01 -12.34
C VAL A 34 14.79 17.75 -12.68
N MET A 35 16.09 17.88 -12.93
CA MET A 35 16.96 16.74 -13.18
C MET A 35 16.98 15.79 -11.98
N GLU A 36 17.17 16.28 -10.75
CA GLU A 36 17.13 15.45 -9.53
C GLU A 36 15.83 14.65 -9.40
N LEU A 37 14.68 15.26 -9.74
CA LEU A 37 13.38 14.57 -9.73
C LEU A 37 13.33 13.47 -10.80
N GLY A 38 13.74 13.77 -12.04
CA GLY A 38 13.76 12.79 -13.13
C GLY A 38 14.70 11.61 -12.87
N LEU A 39 15.83 11.84 -12.20
CA LEU A 39 16.77 10.78 -11.83
C LEU A 39 16.25 9.85 -10.72
N GLY A 40 15.13 10.19 -10.07
CA GLY A 40 14.47 9.33 -9.08
C GLY A 40 14.15 7.92 -9.60
N GLY A 41 13.87 7.79 -10.90
CA GLY A 41 13.68 6.48 -11.53
C GLY A 41 14.90 5.56 -11.42
N TRP A 42 16.12 6.11 -11.53
CA TRP A 42 17.35 5.33 -11.35
C TRP A 42 17.57 4.92 -9.90
N LEU A 43 17.16 5.75 -8.94
CA LEU A 43 17.23 5.41 -7.52
C LEU A 43 16.27 4.25 -7.19
N SER A 44 15.07 4.25 -7.77
CA SER A 44 14.12 3.13 -7.64
C SER A 44 14.74 1.82 -8.15
N GLN A 45 15.42 1.86 -9.30
CA GLN A 45 16.17 0.69 -9.82
C GLN A 45 17.32 0.26 -8.93
N ALA A 46 18.05 1.21 -8.34
CA ALA A 46 19.12 0.89 -7.40
C ALA A 46 18.60 0.18 -6.14
N LEU A 47 17.43 0.58 -5.63
CA LEU A 47 16.77 -0.08 -4.50
C LEU A 47 16.35 -1.50 -4.86
N CYS A 48 15.66 -1.69 -5.99
CA CYS A 48 15.28 -3.01 -6.49
C CYS A 48 16.50 -3.93 -6.66
N ALA A 49 17.55 -3.45 -7.33
CA ALA A 49 18.78 -4.21 -7.54
C ALA A 49 19.43 -4.62 -6.21
N ALA A 50 19.52 -3.71 -5.24
CA ALA A 50 20.10 -4.04 -3.94
C ALA A 50 19.30 -5.13 -3.20
N VAL A 51 17.96 -5.07 -3.24
CA VAL A 51 17.09 -6.09 -2.65
C VAL A 51 17.27 -7.43 -3.37
N ARG A 52 17.19 -7.46 -4.70
CA ARG A 52 17.36 -8.70 -5.50
C ARG A 52 18.73 -9.36 -5.33
N LEU A 53 19.77 -8.55 -5.10
CA LEU A 53 21.13 -9.03 -4.86
C LEU A 53 21.38 -9.42 -3.38
N GLY A 54 20.40 -9.31 -2.49
CA GLY A 54 20.54 -9.65 -1.07
C GLY A 54 21.49 -8.72 -0.30
N ILE A 55 21.74 -7.50 -0.79
CA ILE A 55 22.65 -6.54 -0.13
C ILE A 55 22.15 -6.14 1.27
N PRO A 56 20.86 -5.81 1.48
CA PRO A 56 20.35 -5.52 2.82
C PRO A 56 20.55 -6.70 3.78
N ASP A 57 20.26 -7.91 3.33
CA ASP A 57 20.38 -9.12 4.16
C ASP A 57 21.83 -9.43 4.52
N ALA A 58 22.76 -9.25 3.58
CA ALA A 58 24.20 -9.38 3.84
C ALA A 58 24.69 -8.44 4.95
N LEU A 59 24.09 -7.25 5.07
CA LEU A 59 24.40 -6.22 6.06
C LEU A 59 23.56 -6.30 7.34
N SER A 60 22.59 -7.21 7.42
CA SER A 60 21.63 -7.30 8.54
C SER A 60 22.32 -7.57 9.88
N ALA A 61 23.34 -8.44 9.87
CA ALA A 61 24.13 -8.85 11.02
C ALA A 61 25.19 -7.83 11.45
N GLY A 62 25.48 -6.82 10.62
CA GLY A 62 26.45 -5.78 10.96
C GLY A 62 27.19 -5.17 9.76
N PRO A 63 28.07 -4.19 10.01
CA PRO A 63 28.76 -3.47 8.94
C PRO A 63 29.80 -4.32 8.22
N LEU A 64 29.86 -4.21 6.88
CA LEU A 64 30.80 -4.95 6.02
C LEU A 64 31.42 -4.04 4.95
N THR A 65 32.58 -4.40 4.42
CA THR A 65 33.13 -3.74 3.22
C THR A 65 32.37 -4.15 1.97
N ALA A 66 32.51 -3.40 0.88
CA ALA A 66 31.86 -3.75 -0.39
C ALA A 66 32.36 -5.09 -0.95
N GLU A 67 33.64 -5.44 -0.74
CA GLU A 67 34.22 -6.73 -1.13
C GLU A 67 33.56 -7.89 -0.39
N GLN A 68 33.34 -7.74 0.93
CA GLN A 68 32.68 -8.74 1.75
C GLN A 68 31.21 -8.92 1.36
N VAL A 69 30.49 -7.82 1.11
CA VAL A 69 29.11 -7.89 0.61
C VAL A 69 29.08 -8.53 -0.78
N ALA A 70 29.99 -8.16 -1.66
CA ALA A 70 30.07 -8.71 -3.00
C ALA A 70 30.34 -10.22 -3.01
N ALA A 71 31.24 -10.69 -2.14
CA ALA A 71 31.49 -12.11 -1.94
C ALA A 71 30.25 -12.88 -1.47
N ARG A 72 29.45 -12.30 -0.56
CA ARG A 72 28.19 -12.91 -0.09
C ARG A 72 27.10 -12.91 -1.16
N ALA A 73 27.01 -11.85 -1.94
CA ALA A 73 25.98 -11.65 -2.96
C ALA A 73 26.35 -12.25 -4.33
N GLY A 74 27.56 -12.79 -4.51
CA GLY A 74 28.04 -13.29 -5.81
C GLY A 74 28.18 -12.20 -6.87
N THR A 75 28.60 -10.98 -6.48
CA THR A 75 28.65 -9.80 -7.37
C THR A 75 30.07 -9.26 -7.56
N ASN A 76 30.23 -8.33 -8.51
CA ASN A 76 31.51 -7.64 -8.72
C ASN A 76 31.76 -6.60 -7.61
N PRO A 77 32.91 -6.64 -6.89
CA PRO A 77 33.18 -5.72 -5.78
C PRO A 77 33.11 -4.23 -6.13
N ALA A 78 33.65 -3.82 -7.28
CA ALA A 78 33.66 -2.42 -7.69
C ALA A 78 32.25 -1.90 -8.07
N ALA A 79 31.45 -2.73 -8.74
CA ALA A 79 30.05 -2.41 -9.05
C ALA A 79 29.20 -2.35 -7.78
N THR A 80 29.37 -3.32 -6.88
CA THR A 80 28.69 -3.36 -5.57
C THR A 80 29.03 -2.15 -4.73
N TYR A 81 30.30 -1.73 -4.69
CA TYR A 81 30.71 -0.48 -4.05
C TYR A 81 29.99 0.75 -4.63
N ARG A 82 29.89 0.87 -5.97
CA ARG A 82 29.20 1.99 -6.62
C ARG A 82 27.71 2.04 -6.24
N LEU A 83 27.03 0.90 -6.26
CA LEU A 83 25.63 0.78 -5.85
C LEU A 83 25.44 1.16 -4.38
N MET A 84 26.24 0.57 -3.49
CA MET A 84 26.16 0.84 -2.06
C MET A 84 26.48 2.31 -1.72
N ARG A 85 27.42 2.94 -2.45
CA ARG A 85 27.74 4.36 -2.30
C ARG A 85 26.57 5.27 -2.70
N ALA A 86 25.88 4.95 -3.80
CA ALA A 86 24.69 5.68 -4.22
C ALA A 86 23.53 5.52 -3.20
N LEU A 87 23.36 4.34 -2.62
CA LEU A 87 22.38 4.13 -1.55
C LEU A 87 22.78 4.82 -0.24
N ALA A 88 24.08 4.92 0.03
CA ALA A 88 24.59 5.67 1.19
C ALA A 88 24.34 7.18 1.06
N SER A 89 24.46 7.76 -0.14
CA SER A 89 24.14 9.19 -0.34
C SER A 89 22.67 9.52 -0.14
N HIS A 90 21.78 8.51 -0.25
CA HIS A 90 20.34 8.63 0.01
C HIS A 90 19.94 8.14 1.41
N SER A 91 20.90 7.97 2.32
CA SER A 91 20.68 7.54 3.71
C SER A 91 20.00 6.17 3.87
N VAL A 92 20.01 5.32 2.85
CA VAL A 92 19.59 3.92 2.93
C VAL A 92 20.70 3.11 3.62
N LEU A 93 21.95 3.37 3.22
CA LEU A 93 23.15 2.86 3.86
C LEU A 93 23.94 3.99 4.53
N LYS A 94 24.94 3.63 5.32
CA LYS A 94 25.94 4.56 5.86
C LYS A 94 27.34 4.02 5.58
N LEU A 95 28.12 4.78 4.80
CA LEU A 95 29.55 4.53 4.65
C LEU A 95 30.28 5.08 5.87
N ARG A 96 30.99 4.21 6.60
CA ARG A 96 31.77 4.54 7.79
C ARG A 96 33.20 4.95 7.39
N ARG A 97 33.90 5.60 8.32
CA ARG A 97 35.31 6.04 8.13
C ARG A 97 36.28 4.87 7.90
N ASP A 98 35.94 3.68 8.39
CA ASP A 98 36.72 2.45 8.22
C ASP A 98 36.42 1.73 6.89
N GLY A 99 35.71 2.37 5.95
CA GLY A 99 35.38 1.82 4.64
C GLY A 99 34.22 0.81 4.64
N ARG A 100 33.63 0.52 5.81
CA ARG A 100 32.49 -0.40 5.92
C ARG A 100 31.16 0.30 5.72
N PHE A 101 30.21 -0.39 5.12
CA PHE A 101 28.82 0.04 5.00
C PHE A 101 27.98 -0.59 6.09
N ALA A 102 27.02 0.17 6.61
CA ALA A 102 26.02 -0.31 7.56
C ALA A 102 24.60 0.09 7.10
N LEU A 103 23.59 -0.70 7.45
CA LEU A 103 22.19 -0.31 7.27
C LEU A 103 21.85 0.87 8.19
N THR A 104 21.13 1.86 7.65
CA THR A 104 20.46 2.88 8.47
C THR A 104 19.12 2.34 8.98
N ARG A 105 18.40 3.15 9.77
CA ARG A 105 17.00 2.84 10.12
C ARG A 105 16.12 2.65 8.88
N VAL A 106 16.33 3.45 7.83
CA VAL A 106 15.56 3.36 6.57
C VAL A 106 15.95 2.11 5.80
N GLY A 107 17.26 1.81 5.67
CA GLY A 107 17.71 0.61 4.98
C GLY A 107 17.25 -0.70 5.62
N ARG A 108 17.02 -0.74 6.94
CA ARG A 108 16.46 -1.93 7.62
C ARG A 108 15.05 -2.29 7.16
N ALA A 109 14.30 -1.37 6.55
CA ALA A 109 13.01 -1.68 5.93
C ALA A 109 13.14 -2.55 4.67
N LEU A 110 14.36 -2.76 4.15
CA LEU A 110 14.64 -3.56 2.96
C LEU A 110 15.20 -4.97 3.27
N VAL A 111 15.31 -5.34 4.56
CA VAL A 111 15.71 -6.69 4.96
C VAL A 111 14.53 -7.64 4.75
N SER A 112 14.80 -8.82 4.19
CA SER A 112 13.76 -9.78 3.77
C SER A 112 12.91 -10.30 4.94
N ASP A 113 13.53 -10.60 6.08
CA ASP A 113 12.84 -11.09 7.30
C ASP A 113 12.11 -10.01 8.10
N ASN A 114 11.94 -8.80 7.55
CA ASN A 114 11.23 -7.74 8.26
C ASN A 114 9.71 -7.85 8.02
N PRO A 115 8.89 -8.13 9.07
CA PRO A 115 7.43 -8.25 8.92
C PRO A 115 6.75 -6.96 8.44
N ALA A 116 7.37 -5.81 8.67
CA ALA A 116 6.95 -4.50 8.18
C ALA A 116 7.87 -3.98 7.04
N GLY A 117 8.51 -4.91 6.33
CA GLY A 117 9.45 -4.61 5.25
C GLY A 117 8.76 -4.13 3.98
N VAL A 118 9.46 -3.27 3.23
CA VAL A 118 9.03 -2.77 1.90
C VAL A 118 9.86 -3.37 0.76
N ALA A 119 10.72 -4.35 1.06
CA ALA A 119 11.54 -5.04 0.06
C ALA A 119 10.71 -5.60 -1.11
N PRO A 120 9.60 -6.34 -0.88
CA PRO A 120 8.74 -6.82 -1.98
C PRO A 120 8.20 -5.69 -2.86
N MET A 121 7.81 -4.56 -2.27
CA MET A 121 7.37 -3.38 -3.02
C MET A 121 8.47 -2.83 -3.94
N MET A 122 9.72 -2.78 -3.47
CA MET A 122 10.84 -2.33 -4.32
C MET A 122 11.13 -3.31 -5.46
N VAL A 123 10.91 -4.61 -5.25
CA VAL A 123 11.04 -5.62 -6.30
C VAL A 123 9.94 -5.48 -7.37
N PHE A 124 8.70 -5.15 -6.95
CA PHE A 124 7.58 -4.89 -7.84
C PHE A 124 7.79 -3.64 -8.69
N VAL A 125 8.02 -2.48 -8.05
CA VAL A 125 8.29 -1.20 -8.74
C VAL A 125 9.50 -1.31 -9.67
N GLY A 126 10.49 -2.13 -9.29
CA GLY A 126 11.67 -2.36 -10.10
C GLY A 126 11.51 -3.41 -11.20
N ASN A 127 10.41 -4.15 -11.23
CA ASN A 127 10.19 -5.23 -12.18
C ASN A 127 10.18 -4.69 -13.62
N PRO A 128 10.88 -5.33 -14.59
CA PRO A 128 10.87 -4.88 -15.98
C PRO A 128 9.47 -4.71 -16.59
N ARG A 129 8.54 -5.62 -16.28
CA ARG A 129 7.17 -5.58 -16.82
C ARG A 129 6.39 -4.40 -16.24
N HIS A 130 6.47 -4.20 -14.92
CA HIS A 130 5.85 -3.03 -14.26
C HIS A 130 6.42 -1.70 -14.77
N ARG A 131 7.75 -1.63 -14.97
CA ARG A 131 8.39 -0.46 -15.57
C ARG A 131 7.92 -0.14 -16.99
N GLU A 132 7.63 -1.16 -17.77
CA GLU A 132 7.10 -0.99 -19.13
C GLU A 132 5.76 -0.24 -19.08
N HIS A 133 4.89 -0.57 -18.13
CA HIS A 133 3.62 0.15 -17.95
C HIS A 133 3.85 1.66 -17.72
N TRP A 134 4.80 2.02 -16.85
CA TRP A 134 5.16 3.42 -16.59
C TRP A 134 5.77 4.14 -17.80
N SER A 135 6.41 3.42 -18.71
CA SER A 135 6.90 4.01 -19.97
C SER A 135 5.76 4.42 -20.92
N HIS A 136 4.54 3.94 -20.67
CA HIS A 136 3.32 4.23 -21.40
C HIS A 136 2.38 5.22 -20.69
N LEU A 137 2.83 5.91 -19.63
CA LEU A 137 2.03 6.93 -18.93
C LEU A 137 1.45 8.00 -19.88
N GLU A 138 2.17 8.36 -20.95
CA GLU A 138 1.67 9.30 -21.95
C GLU A 138 0.37 8.82 -22.63
N HIS A 139 0.25 7.52 -22.92
CA HIS A 139 -0.99 6.94 -23.44
C HIS A 139 -2.13 7.19 -22.46
N SER A 140 -1.94 6.78 -21.20
CA SER A 140 -2.98 6.90 -20.17
C SER A 140 -3.42 8.33 -19.94
N VAL A 141 -2.50 9.30 -19.99
CA VAL A 141 -2.84 10.73 -19.89
C VAL A 141 -3.63 11.22 -21.11
N ARG A 142 -3.33 10.71 -22.31
CA ARG A 142 -4.03 11.11 -23.55
C ARG A 142 -5.43 10.51 -23.65
N THR A 143 -5.64 9.27 -23.20
CA THR A 143 -6.86 8.50 -23.46
C THR A 143 -7.73 8.29 -22.23
N GLY A 144 -7.15 8.40 -21.03
CA GLY A 144 -7.79 7.96 -19.78
C GLY A 144 -7.82 6.44 -19.61
N GLN A 145 -7.19 5.67 -20.50
CA GLN A 145 -7.16 4.20 -20.45
C GLN A 145 -5.86 3.71 -19.80
N THR A 146 -5.87 2.50 -19.25
CA THR A 146 -4.67 1.95 -18.59
C THR A 146 -3.58 1.62 -19.61
N ALA A 147 -2.32 1.77 -19.19
CA ALA A 147 -1.19 1.35 -20.01
C ALA A 147 -1.17 -0.18 -20.20
N VAL A 148 -1.68 -0.93 -19.24
CA VAL A 148 -1.75 -2.39 -19.31
C VAL A 148 -2.73 -2.83 -20.40
N ASP A 149 -3.90 -2.20 -20.51
CA ASP A 149 -4.86 -2.50 -21.58
C ASP A 149 -4.26 -2.21 -22.95
N GLU A 150 -3.53 -1.11 -23.12
CA GLU A 150 -2.82 -0.80 -24.37
C GLU A 150 -1.78 -1.88 -24.72
N LEU A 151 -0.96 -2.25 -23.73
CA LEU A 151 0.19 -3.13 -23.92
C LEU A 151 -0.17 -4.61 -24.03
N ARG A 152 -1.29 -5.04 -23.44
CA ARG A 152 -1.68 -6.45 -23.29
C ARG A 152 -3.04 -6.78 -23.90
N GLY A 153 -3.85 -5.78 -24.22
CA GLY A 153 -5.21 -5.97 -24.72
C GLY A 153 -6.18 -6.55 -23.69
N MET A 154 -5.82 -6.50 -22.39
CA MET A 154 -6.63 -7.02 -21.30
C MET A 154 -6.33 -6.29 -19.97
N PRO A 155 -7.30 -6.26 -19.03
CA PRO A 155 -7.12 -5.66 -17.72
C PRO A 155 -5.98 -6.28 -16.91
N PHE A 156 -5.36 -5.49 -16.02
CA PHE A 156 -4.19 -5.92 -15.24
C PHE A 156 -4.39 -7.21 -14.46
N PHE A 157 -5.52 -7.39 -13.77
CA PHE A 157 -5.77 -8.62 -13.03
C PHE A 157 -5.91 -9.85 -13.93
N GLN A 158 -6.46 -9.72 -15.14
CA GLN A 158 -6.48 -10.82 -16.12
C GLN A 158 -5.07 -11.09 -16.66
N TYR A 159 -4.26 -10.05 -16.85
CA TYR A 159 -2.87 -10.20 -17.25
C TYR A 159 -2.05 -10.97 -16.18
N LEU A 160 -2.27 -10.71 -14.89
CA LEU A 160 -1.61 -11.47 -13.81
C LEU A 160 -1.91 -12.97 -13.87
N ASP A 161 -3.12 -13.37 -14.26
CA ASP A 161 -3.48 -14.79 -14.43
C ASP A 161 -2.65 -15.48 -15.53
N THR A 162 -2.10 -14.70 -16.47
CA THR A 162 -1.24 -15.21 -17.57
C THR A 162 0.26 -15.20 -17.23
N ASP A 163 0.67 -14.55 -16.13
CA ASP A 163 2.07 -14.41 -15.71
C ASP A 163 2.23 -14.71 -14.21
N PRO A 164 2.38 -15.99 -13.83
CA PRO A 164 2.50 -16.40 -12.43
C PRO A 164 3.68 -15.76 -11.68
N GLU A 165 4.77 -15.43 -12.39
CA GLU A 165 5.94 -14.80 -11.79
C GLU A 165 5.63 -13.35 -11.40
N LEU A 166 5.00 -12.58 -12.30
CA LEU A 166 4.57 -11.22 -11.99
C LEU A 166 3.47 -11.21 -10.93
N ALA A 167 2.53 -12.15 -11.01
CA ALA A 167 1.49 -12.32 -10.00
C ALA A 167 2.07 -12.55 -8.61
N GLN A 168 3.08 -13.41 -8.47
CA GLN A 168 3.75 -13.63 -7.19
C GLN A 168 4.43 -12.34 -6.68
N VAL A 169 5.17 -11.64 -7.54
CA VAL A 169 5.83 -10.37 -7.18
C VAL A 169 4.82 -9.31 -6.73
N PHE A 170 3.69 -9.19 -7.43
CA PHE A 170 2.60 -8.30 -7.07
C PHE A 170 1.97 -8.70 -5.71
N ASN A 171 1.66 -9.97 -5.53
CA ASN A 171 1.05 -10.48 -4.29
C ASN A 171 1.95 -10.26 -3.07
N ASP A 172 3.26 -10.49 -3.21
CA ASP A 172 4.23 -10.24 -2.13
C ASP A 172 4.30 -8.75 -1.78
N ALA A 173 4.28 -7.87 -2.79
CA ALA A 173 4.26 -6.41 -2.60
C ALA A 173 2.99 -5.94 -1.87
N MET A 174 1.82 -6.44 -2.28
CA MET A 174 0.54 -6.09 -1.66
C MET A 174 0.43 -6.63 -0.24
N THR A 175 1.00 -7.79 0.05
CA THR A 175 1.04 -8.38 1.38
C THR A 175 1.84 -7.50 2.35
N GLY A 176 3.05 -7.07 1.95
CA GLY A 176 3.88 -6.19 2.77
C GLY A 176 3.25 -4.82 3.02
N ALA A 177 2.68 -4.20 1.98
CA ALA A 177 1.96 -2.93 2.11
C ALA A 177 0.74 -3.04 3.05
N SER A 178 0.00 -4.14 2.94
CA SER A 178 -1.16 -4.41 3.79
C SER A 178 -0.77 -4.63 5.26
N ALA A 179 0.33 -5.32 5.55
CA ALA A 179 0.80 -5.53 6.92
C ALA A 179 1.12 -4.18 7.61
N MET A 180 1.85 -3.30 6.92
CA MET A 180 2.16 -1.94 7.41
C MET A 180 0.89 -1.12 7.66
N ALA A 181 -0.06 -1.19 6.72
CA ALA A 181 -1.36 -0.53 6.83
C ALA A 181 -2.12 -1.01 8.07
N ILE A 182 -2.26 -2.32 8.24
CA ILE A 182 -3.01 -2.96 9.34
C ILE A 182 -2.42 -2.57 10.70
N GLU A 183 -1.10 -2.66 10.87
CA GLU A 183 -0.43 -2.29 12.13
C GLU A 183 -0.67 -0.83 12.53
N SER A 184 -0.80 0.07 11.56
CA SER A 184 -1.04 1.49 11.80
C SER A 184 -2.52 1.85 11.99
N ALA A 185 -3.41 1.18 11.25
CA ALA A 185 -4.81 1.59 11.10
C ALA A 185 -5.70 0.92 12.14
N VAL A 186 -5.53 -0.38 12.40
CA VAL A 186 -6.39 -1.12 13.33
C VAL A 186 -6.38 -0.48 14.74
N PRO A 187 -5.23 -0.10 15.34
CA PRO A 187 -5.22 0.56 16.64
C PRO A 187 -5.84 1.97 16.65
N ALA A 188 -6.02 2.60 15.48
CA ALA A 188 -6.58 3.96 15.38
C ALA A 188 -8.10 3.99 15.46
N PHE A 189 -8.77 2.84 15.43
CA PHE A 189 -10.22 2.71 15.48
C PHE A 189 -10.67 1.78 16.61
N ASP A 190 -11.81 2.11 17.22
CA ASP A 190 -12.41 1.29 18.27
C ASP A 190 -13.49 0.35 17.69
N PHE A 191 -13.19 -0.94 17.71
CA PHE A 191 -14.09 -2.01 17.25
C PHE A 191 -14.84 -2.70 18.40
N SER A 192 -14.72 -2.21 19.64
CA SER A 192 -15.35 -2.85 20.81
C SER A 192 -16.87 -2.98 20.70
N SER A 193 -17.52 -2.10 19.94
CA SER A 193 -18.97 -2.11 19.72
C SER A 193 -19.42 -3.07 18.59
N SER A 194 -18.50 -3.59 17.79
CA SER A 194 -18.82 -4.39 16.60
C SER A 194 -19.17 -5.82 16.99
N LYS A 195 -20.24 -6.38 16.38
CA LYS A 195 -20.72 -7.74 16.65
C LYS A 195 -20.47 -8.67 15.47
N LEU A 196 -20.76 -8.21 14.25
CA LEU A 196 -20.56 -8.97 13.02
C LEU A 196 -19.82 -8.10 12.00
N ILE A 197 -18.55 -8.38 11.82
CA ILE A 197 -17.65 -7.65 10.94
C ILE A 197 -17.55 -8.39 9.61
N VAL A 198 -17.85 -7.72 8.50
CA VAL A 198 -17.73 -8.28 7.15
C VAL A 198 -16.58 -7.59 6.44
N ASP A 199 -15.53 -8.33 6.10
CA ASP A 199 -14.38 -7.82 5.34
C ASP A 199 -14.57 -8.16 3.85
N VAL A 200 -14.90 -7.15 3.05
CA VAL A 200 -15.25 -7.27 1.63
C VAL A 200 -14.02 -6.97 0.77
N GLY A 201 -13.60 -7.96 -0.03
CA GLY A 201 -12.30 -7.90 -0.70
C GLY A 201 -11.15 -8.10 0.30
N GLY A 202 -11.36 -8.92 1.32
CA GLY A 202 -10.44 -9.07 2.45
C GLY A 202 -9.16 -9.86 2.13
N GLY A 203 -9.02 -10.39 0.92
CA GLY A 203 -7.89 -11.20 0.48
C GLY A 203 -7.70 -12.44 1.37
N HIS A 204 -6.48 -12.63 1.87
CA HIS A 204 -6.16 -13.68 2.84
C HIS A 204 -6.58 -13.35 4.29
N GLY A 205 -7.26 -12.21 4.50
CA GLY A 205 -7.96 -11.85 5.73
C GLY A 205 -7.08 -11.36 6.89
N ALA A 206 -5.87 -10.87 6.59
CA ALA A 206 -4.99 -10.29 7.60
C ALA A 206 -5.63 -9.11 8.38
N LEU A 207 -6.42 -8.28 7.69
CA LEU A 207 -7.14 -7.15 8.31
C LEU A 207 -8.20 -7.67 9.28
N LEU A 208 -9.14 -8.49 8.81
CA LEU A 208 -10.17 -9.07 9.65
C LEU A 208 -9.57 -9.80 10.86
N ALA A 209 -8.50 -10.57 10.68
CA ALA A 209 -7.82 -11.24 11.77
C ALA A 209 -7.24 -10.28 12.82
N ALA A 210 -6.66 -9.16 12.39
CA ALA A 210 -6.19 -8.12 13.30
C ALA A 210 -7.34 -7.45 14.06
N VAL A 211 -8.43 -7.11 13.37
CA VAL A 211 -9.61 -6.48 13.97
C VAL A 211 -10.30 -7.44 14.97
N LEU A 212 -10.48 -8.71 14.63
CA LEU A 212 -11.07 -9.71 15.53
C LEU A 212 -10.24 -9.96 16.79
N ARG A 213 -8.91 -9.73 16.76
CA ARG A 213 -8.06 -9.77 17.96
C ARG A 213 -8.31 -8.56 18.88
N GLN A 214 -8.61 -7.39 18.32
CA GLN A 214 -8.97 -6.19 19.08
C GLN A 214 -10.42 -6.24 19.61
N ALA A 215 -11.33 -6.93 18.89
CA ALA A 215 -12.74 -7.11 19.24
C ALA A 215 -13.04 -8.58 19.62
N PRO A 216 -12.75 -9.02 20.87
CA PRO A 216 -12.88 -10.42 21.27
C PRO A 216 -14.32 -10.94 21.25
N GLY A 217 -15.32 -10.06 21.39
CA GLY A 217 -16.75 -10.41 21.33
C GLY A 217 -17.34 -10.44 19.92
N ALA A 218 -16.60 -10.00 18.90
CA ALA A 218 -17.07 -9.96 17.53
C ALA A 218 -16.92 -11.32 16.83
N ARG A 219 -17.82 -11.57 15.87
CA ARG A 219 -17.65 -12.58 14.80
C ARG A 219 -17.30 -11.87 13.50
N GLY A 220 -16.65 -12.59 12.60
CA GLY A 220 -16.21 -12.09 11.30
C GLY A 220 -16.76 -12.91 10.14
N VAL A 221 -16.91 -12.26 8.98
CA VAL A 221 -17.07 -12.91 7.69
C VAL A 221 -15.99 -12.36 6.77
N LEU A 222 -15.07 -13.21 6.32
CA LEU A 222 -14.14 -12.89 5.26
C LEU A 222 -14.81 -13.16 3.92
N PHE A 223 -14.89 -12.14 3.06
CA PHE A 223 -15.53 -12.25 1.75
C PHE A 223 -14.59 -11.78 0.65
N ASP A 224 -14.32 -12.68 -0.31
CA ASP A 224 -13.53 -12.39 -1.51
C ASP A 224 -13.91 -13.37 -2.63
N LEU A 225 -13.26 -13.27 -3.79
CA LEU A 225 -13.42 -14.22 -4.89
C LEU A 225 -13.05 -15.64 -4.42
N PRO A 226 -13.75 -16.69 -4.91
CA PRO A 226 -13.54 -18.07 -4.46
C PRO A 226 -12.07 -18.55 -4.53
N GLN A 227 -11.34 -18.15 -5.56
CA GLN A 227 -9.94 -18.51 -5.75
C GLN A 227 -8.99 -17.83 -4.75
N VAL A 228 -9.34 -16.64 -4.24
CA VAL A 228 -8.52 -15.88 -3.29
C VAL A 228 -8.68 -16.44 -1.87
N ILE A 229 -9.91 -16.76 -1.47
CA ILE A 229 -10.18 -17.26 -0.11
C ILE A 229 -9.77 -18.71 0.14
N ALA A 230 -9.41 -19.46 -0.91
CA ALA A 230 -9.04 -20.88 -0.80
C ALA A 230 -7.89 -21.14 0.20
N GLY A 231 -6.99 -20.16 0.39
CA GLY A 231 -5.89 -20.20 1.36
C GLY A 231 -6.15 -19.48 2.70
N ALA A 232 -7.27 -18.76 2.84
CA ALA A 232 -7.46 -17.85 3.97
C ALA A 232 -7.70 -18.56 5.31
N GLY A 233 -8.25 -19.79 5.29
CA GLY A 233 -8.49 -20.56 6.51
C GLY A 233 -7.23 -20.86 7.34
N ALA A 234 -6.09 -21.08 6.67
CA ALA A 234 -4.80 -21.28 7.33
C ALA A 234 -4.33 -20.02 8.06
N ALA A 235 -4.46 -18.85 7.42
CA ALA A 235 -4.11 -17.57 8.01
C ALA A 235 -5.00 -17.23 9.22
N MET A 236 -6.30 -17.48 9.13
CA MET A 236 -7.24 -17.30 10.25
C MET A 236 -6.94 -18.21 11.43
N SER A 237 -6.53 -19.45 11.15
CA SER A 237 -6.14 -20.42 12.18
C SER A 237 -4.84 -20.00 12.86
N ALA A 238 -3.83 -19.61 12.10
CA ALA A 238 -2.57 -19.09 12.62
C ALA A 238 -2.76 -17.83 13.48
N ALA A 239 -3.74 -16.99 13.14
CA ALA A 239 -4.10 -15.81 13.93
C ALA A 239 -4.98 -16.11 15.16
N GLY A 240 -5.43 -17.36 15.34
CA GLY A 240 -6.24 -17.78 16.49
C GLY A 240 -7.69 -17.27 16.47
N VAL A 241 -8.23 -16.92 15.29
CA VAL A 241 -9.58 -16.35 15.15
C VAL A 241 -10.54 -17.20 14.32
N ALA A 242 -10.07 -18.34 13.79
CA ALA A 242 -10.85 -19.21 12.90
C ALA A 242 -12.23 -19.62 13.46
N SER A 243 -12.35 -19.90 14.76
CA SER A 243 -13.62 -20.29 15.39
C SER A 243 -14.68 -19.18 15.40
N ARG A 244 -14.29 -17.93 15.13
CA ARG A 244 -15.17 -16.76 15.10
C ARG A 244 -15.29 -16.15 13.71
N CYS A 245 -14.68 -16.77 12.68
CA CYS A 245 -14.63 -16.24 11.33
C CYS A 245 -15.22 -17.24 10.35
N ASP A 246 -16.28 -16.84 9.65
CA ASP A 246 -16.76 -17.56 8.48
C ASP A 246 -16.02 -17.04 7.24
N VAL A 247 -15.82 -17.91 6.25
CA VAL A 247 -15.15 -17.58 4.99
C VAL A 247 -16.11 -17.85 3.85
N GLN A 248 -16.42 -16.83 3.05
CA GLN A 248 -17.45 -16.89 2.01
C GLN A 248 -16.91 -16.38 0.67
N GLY A 249 -17.13 -17.17 -0.38
CA GLY A 249 -16.70 -16.82 -1.73
C GLY A 249 -17.80 -16.15 -2.51
N GLY A 250 -17.48 -15.08 -3.25
CA GLY A 250 -18.42 -14.45 -4.16
C GLY A 250 -17.88 -13.18 -4.79
N SER A 251 -18.74 -12.53 -5.58
CA SER A 251 -18.44 -11.25 -6.20
C SER A 251 -19.23 -10.15 -5.50
N PHE A 252 -18.52 -9.21 -4.86
CA PHE A 252 -19.04 -7.93 -4.38
C PHE A 252 -19.75 -7.06 -5.43
N PHE A 253 -19.59 -7.32 -6.74
CA PHE A 253 -20.40 -6.67 -7.77
C PHE A 253 -21.81 -7.25 -7.87
N GLU A 254 -22.02 -8.48 -7.39
CA GLU A 254 -23.32 -9.16 -7.38
C GLU A 254 -24.00 -9.01 -6.02
N SER A 255 -23.31 -9.37 -4.94
CA SER A 255 -23.82 -9.25 -3.57
C SER A 255 -22.69 -9.35 -2.55
N VAL A 256 -22.98 -9.00 -1.30
CA VAL A 256 -22.07 -9.19 -0.16
C VAL A 256 -22.83 -9.86 0.99
N PRO A 257 -22.16 -10.56 1.92
CA PRO A 257 -22.81 -11.19 3.07
C PRO A 257 -23.66 -10.18 3.86
N ALA A 258 -24.89 -10.55 4.22
CA ALA A 258 -25.86 -9.66 4.85
C ALA A 258 -25.80 -9.69 6.39
N GLY A 259 -26.32 -8.62 7.01
CA GLY A 259 -26.54 -8.55 8.46
C GLY A 259 -25.34 -8.10 9.29
N GLY A 260 -24.22 -7.76 8.65
CA GLY A 260 -23.07 -7.17 9.33
C GLY A 260 -23.41 -5.81 9.95
N ASP A 261 -22.85 -5.51 11.11
CA ASP A 261 -22.94 -4.18 11.72
C ASP A 261 -21.68 -3.33 11.46
N THR A 262 -20.63 -3.94 10.91
CA THR A 262 -19.40 -3.27 10.48
C THR A 262 -18.90 -3.87 9.18
N TYR A 263 -18.86 -3.10 8.10
CA TYR A 263 -18.27 -3.52 6.82
C TYR A 263 -16.90 -2.86 6.65
N LEU A 264 -15.90 -3.66 6.27
CA LEU A 264 -14.55 -3.20 5.99
C LEU A 264 -14.26 -3.36 4.50
N LEU A 265 -13.61 -2.36 3.91
CA LEU A 265 -12.95 -2.46 2.62
C LEU A 265 -11.58 -1.81 2.76
N LYS A 266 -10.51 -2.50 2.36
CA LYS A 266 -9.15 -1.98 2.44
C LYS A 266 -8.49 -2.06 1.08
N THR A 267 -8.10 -0.89 0.55
CA THR A 267 -7.47 -0.77 -0.77
C THR A 267 -8.30 -1.54 -1.80
N VAL A 268 -9.59 -1.17 -1.89
CA VAL A 268 -10.55 -1.80 -2.80
C VAL A 268 -11.25 -0.74 -3.63
N ILE A 269 -11.79 0.31 -3.01
CA ILE A 269 -12.57 1.32 -3.74
C ILE A 269 -11.68 2.11 -4.71
N HIS A 270 -10.39 2.27 -4.37
CA HIS A 270 -9.42 2.95 -5.23
C HIS A 270 -9.09 2.18 -6.53
N ASP A 271 -9.33 0.87 -6.60
CA ASP A 271 -9.08 0.07 -7.81
C ASP A 271 -10.11 0.33 -8.91
N TRP A 272 -11.21 1.02 -8.58
CA TRP A 272 -12.38 1.15 -9.43
C TRP A 272 -12.71 2.60 -9.77
N ASP A 273 -13.20 2.80 -10.99
CA ASP A 273 -13.90 4.01 -11.38
C ASP A 273 -15.15 4.26 -10.52
N ASP A 274 -15.73 5.44 -10.63
CA ASP A 274 -16.86 5.83 -9.80
C ASP A 274 -18.12 4.96 -10.01
N ASP A 275 -18.39 4.47 -11.23
CA ASP A 275 -19.58 3.66 -11.48
C ASP A 275 -19.46 2.28 -10.84
N ARG A 276 -18.28 1.66 -10.95
CA ARG A 276 -17.95 0.38 -10.33
C ARG A 276 -17.84 0.51 -8.81
N SER A 277 -17.22 1.56 -8.30
CA SER A 277 -17.22 1.86 -6.86
C SER A 277 -18.66 2.05 -6.33
N ARG A 278 -19.52 2.76 -7.05
CA ARG A 278 -20.93 2.94 -6.67
C ARG A 278 -21.68 1.60 -6.63
N ALA A 279 -21.42 0.69 -7.57
CA ALA A 279 -22.06 -0.62 -7.58
C ALA A 279 -21.72 -1.43 -6.30
N ILE A 280 -20.44 -1.49 -5.93
CA ILE A 280 -19.97 -2.16 -4.70
C ILE A 280 -20.64 -1.55 -3.47
N LEU A 281 -20.61 -0.22 -3.36
CA LEU A 281 -21.20 0.49 -2.20
C LEU A 281 -22.72 0.28 -2.10
N ARG A 282 -23.46 0.24 -3.21
CA ARG A 282 -24.91 -0.08 -3.19
C ARG A 282 -25.21 -1.49 -2.71
N ASN A 283 -24.38 -2.47 -3.09
CA ASN A 283 -24.52 -3.83 -2.59
C ASN A 283 -24.29 -3.89 -1.07
N ILE A 284 -23.29 -3.19 -0.56
CA ILE A 284 -23.06 -3.06 0.88
C ILE A 284 -24.23 -2.32 1.57
N ARG A 285 -24.73 -1.24 0.95
CA ARG A 285 -25.88 -0.49 1.50
C ARG A 285 -27.11 -1.36 1.69
N SER A 286 -27.32 -2.33 0.80
CA SER A 286 -28.46 -3.25 0.83
C SER A 286 -28.27 -4.37 1.86
N ALA A 287 -27.02 -4.71 2.20
CA ALA A 287 -26.67 -5.81 3.09
C ALA A 287 -26.46 -5.38 4.55
N ILE A 288 -26.05 -4.12 4.78
CA ILE A 288 -25.67 -3.61 6.09
C ILE A 288 -26.85 -3.52 7.06
N ALA A 289 -26.65 -3.97 8.30
CA ALA A 289 -27.66 -3.91 9.34
C ALA A 289 -28.01 -2.45 9.70
N PRO A 290 -29.25 -2.17 10.15
CA PRO A 290 -29.63 -0.85 10.67
C PRO A 290 -28.69 -0.40 11.79
N GLY A 291 -28.19 0.84 11.70
CA GLY A 291 -27.22 1.39 12.66
C GLY A 291 -25.80 0.85 12.50
N GLY A 292 -25.52 0.04 11.47
CA GLY A 292 -24.17 -0.40 11.14
C GLY A 292 -23.27 0.72 10.62
N LYS A 293 -21.99 0.42 10.42
CA LYS A 293 -20.99 1.34 9.88
C LYS A 293 -20.20 0.72 8.72
N LEU A 294 -19.81 1.56 7.79
CA LEU A 294 -18.89 1.22 6.69
C LEU A 294 -17.55 1.90 6.98
N LEU A 295 -16.46 1.13 6.91
CA LEU A 295 -15.09 1.59 7.12
C LEU A 295 -14.27 1.32 5.86
N LEU A 296 -13.84 2.39 5.19
CA LEU A 296 -12.92 2.30 4.05
C LEU A 296 -11.51 2.63 4.55
N PHE A 297 -10.57 1.70 4.34
CA PHE A 297 -9.15 1.88 4.63
C PHE A 297 -8.44 2.22 3.33
N GLU A 298 -8.37 3.51 3.03
CA GLU A 298 -7.94 4.03 1.74
C GLU A 298 -6.94 5.18 1.92
N MET A 299 -6.21 5.50 0.85
CA MET A 299 -5.33 6.66 0.83
C MET A 299 -6.13 7.91 0.49
N VAL A 300 -6.61 8.61 1.52
CA VAL A 300 -7.35 9.87 1.32
C VAL A 300 -6.39 10.96 0.86
N LEU A 301 -6.57 11.43 -0.37
CA LEU A 301 -5.76 12.50 -0.91
C LEU A 301 -6.05 13.83 -0.17
N PRO A 302 -5.01 14.65 0.08
CA PRO A 302 -5.23 16.01 0.53
C PRO A 302 -5.87 16.84 -0.59
N GLU A 303 -6.68 17.83 -0.21
CA GLU A 303 -7.21 18.81 -1.17
C GLU A 303 -6.05 19.61 -1.81
N GLY A 304 -6.19 19.91 -3.11
CA GLY A 304 -5.17 20.61 -3.90
C GLY A 304 -3.96 19.75 -4.24
N ALA A 305 -2.78 20.36 -4.34
CA ALA A 305 -1.54 19.68 -4.75
C ALA A 305 -0.36 19.90 -3.77
N PRO A 306 -0.51 19.66 -2.45
CA PRO A 306 0.63 19.65 -1.55
C PRO A 306 1.52 18.43 -1.83
N ALA A 307 2.78 18.48 -1.41
CA ALA A 307 3.67 17.32 -1.51
C ALA A 307 3.10 16.14 -0.71
N HIS A 308 2.62 15.12 -1.43
CA HIS A 308 1.95 13.96 -0.86
C HIS A 308 2.24 12.73 -1.71
N LEU A 309 2.59 11.60 -1.08
CA LEU A 309 2.92 10.36 -1.79
C LEU A 309 1.75 9.85 -2.63
N GLY A 310 0.52 10.01 -2.12
CA GLY A 310 -0.70 9.56 -2.78
C GLY A 310 -0.91 10.16 -4.17
N LEU A 311 -0.38 11.35 -4.47
CA LEU A 311 -0.53 11.94 -5.81
C LEU A 311 0.26 11.20 -6.89
N VAL A 312 1.37 10.54 -6.52
CA VAL A 312 2.13 9.70 -7.46
C VAL A 312 1.54 8.29 -7.51
N LEU A 313 0.97 7.80 -6.39
CA LEU A 313 0.26 6.53 -6.36
C LEU A 313 -1.06 6.58 -7.14
N ASP A 314 -1.72 7.73 -7.19
CA ASP A 314 -2.89 7.92 -8.05
C ASP A 314 -2.56 7.71 -9.54
N LEU A 315 -1.36 8.14 -9.97
CA LEU A 315 -0.86 7.82 -11.31
C LEU A 315 -0.60 6.31 -11.50
N GLU A 316 -0.23 5.57 -10.45
CA GLU A 316 -0.15 4.10 -10.52
C GLU A 316 -1.54 3.50 -10.76
N MET A 317 -2.58 4.05 -10.11
CA MET A 317 -3.96 3.60 -10.35
C MET A 317 -4.38 3.84 -11.80
N LEU A 318 -4.07 5.02 -12.35
CA LEU A 318 -4.33 5.34 -13.76
C LEU A 318 -3.58 4.42 -14.74
N VAL A 319 -2.28 4.19 -14.50
CA VAL A 319 -1.42 3.40 -15.39
C VAL A 319 -1.77 1.92 -15.37
N THR A 320 -2.10 1.38 -14.18
CA THR A 320 -2.21 -0.07 -13.98
C THR A 320 -3.66 -0.55 -13.79
N ALA A 321 -4.41 0.04 -12.85
CA ALA A 321 -5.69 -0.51 -12.39
C ALA A 321 -6.92 0.06 -13.12
N GLY A 322 -6.83 1.32 -13.60
CA GLY A 322 -7.98 2.08 -14.13
C GLY A 322 -8.86 2.71 -13.05
N GLY A 323 -8.40 2.66 -11.79
CA GLY A 323 -9.03 3.30 -10.65
C GLY A 323 -8.45 4.68 -10.36
N GLN A 324 -8.74 5.19 -9.16
CA GLN A 324 -8.25 6.48 -8.68
C GLN A 324 -8.23 6.56 -7.15
N GLU A 325 -7.21 7.23 -6.62
CA GLU A 325 -7.22 7.73 -5.25
C GLU A 325 -8.12 8.96 -5.17
N ARG A 326 -8.81 9.14 -4.04
CA ARG A 326 -9.84 10.19 -3.91
C ARG A 326 -9.58 11.09 -2.71
N THR A 327 -9.98 12.35 -2.84
CA THR A 327 -10.02 13.30 -1.73
C THR A 327 -11.14 12.94 -0.75
N GLN A 328 -11.10 13.52 0.45
CA GLN A 328 -12.19 13.37 1.42
C GLN A 328 -13.53 13.84 0.83
N ARG A 329 -13.53 14.93 0.04
CA ARG A 329 -14.74 15.45 -0.61
C ARG A 329 -15.30 14.43 -1.62
N GLU A 330 -14.45 13.88 -2.48
CA GLU A 330 -14.86 12.88 -3.49
C GLU A 330 -15.39 11.60 -2.86
N TYR A 331 -14.75 11.11 -1.78
CA TYR A 331 -15.33 10.00 -1.01
C TYR A 331 -16.68 10.36 -0.41
N GLY A 332 -16.85 11.58 0.11
CA GLY A 332 -18.13 12.07 0.61
C GLY A 332 -19.23 12.07 -0.45
N GLU A 333 -18.92 12.56 -1.66
CA GLU A 333 -19.82 12.56 -2.81
C GLU A 333 -20.19 11.13 -3.26
N LEU A 334 -19.19 10.24 -3.34
CA LEU A 334 -19.36 8.83 -3.70
C LEU A 334 -20.25 8.08 -2.70
N LEU A 335 -20.02 8.29 -1.40
CA LEU A 335 -20.82 7.72 -0.31
C LEU A 335 -22.26 8.26 -0.35
N ALA A 336 -22.44 9.57 -0.51
CA ALA A 336 -23.76 10.20 -0.57
C ALA A 336 -24.61 9.65 -1.73
N ALA A 337 -23.99 9.43 -2.90
CA ALA A 337 -24.64 8.86 -4.08
C ALA A 337 -25.09 7.39 -3.90
N THR A 338 -24.70 6.73 -2.81
CA THR A 338 -24.96 5.31 -2.55
C THR A 338 -25.69 5.07 -1.23
N GLY A 339 -26.28 6.11 -0.64
CA GLY A 339 -27.08 6.00 0.59
C GLY A 339 -26.24 5.90 1.86
N PHE A 340 -25.02 6.45 1.84
CA PHE A 340 -24.17 6.60 3.01
C PHE A 340 -23.88 8.07 3.32
N GLU A 341 -23.74 8.39 4.59
CA GLU A 341 -23.22 9.68 5.05
C GLU A 341 -21.80 9.49 5.60
N LEU A 342 -20.85 10.25 5.06
CA LEU A 342 -19.50 10.37 5.62
C LEU A 342 -19.57 11.01 7.02
N ARG A 343 -19.09 10.29 8.04
CA ARG A 343 -19.06 10.76 9.42
C ARG A 343 -17.77 11.43 9.79
N ARG A 344 -16.64 10.80 9.46
CA ARG A 344 -15.30 11.33 9.72
C ARG A 344 -14.25 10.56 8.93
N VAL A 345 -13.07 11.18 8.80
CA VAL A 345 -11.84 10.53 8.34
C VAL A 345 -10.88 10.46 9.52
N VAL A 346 -10.47 9.25 9.89
CA VAL A 346 -9.54 8.99 10.99
C VAL A 346 -8.13 8.85 10.42
N PRO A 347 -7.20 9.78 10.71
CA PRO A 347 -5.83 9.67 10.24
C PRO A 347 -5.10 8.54 10.97
N THR A 348 -4.18 7.86 10.28
CA THR A 348 -3.30 6.86 10.87
C THR A 348 -1.84 7.33 10.82
N THR A 349 -0.91 6.53 11.36
CA THR A 349 0.53 6.78 11.21
C THR A 349 1.10 6.31 9.87
N SER A 350 0.30 5.64 9.04
CA SER A 350 0.65 5.29 7.66
C SER A 350 -0.04 6.25 6.68
N PRO A 351 0.24 6.13 5.36
CA PRO A 351 -0.48 6.89 4.34
C PRO A 351 -1.99 6.59 4.25
N LEU A 352 -2.48 5.49 4.85
CA LEU A 352 -3.91 5.20 4.85
C LEU A 352 -4.66 5.99 5.94
N ALA A 353 -5.92 6.27 5.67
CA ALA A 353 -6.89 6.77 6.62
C ALA A 353 -8.10 5.83 6.70
N ILE A 354 -8.87 5.92 7.78
CA ILE A 354 -10.13 5.19 7.94
C ILE A 354 -11.27 6.15 7.72
N ILE A 355 -11.98 5.98 6.62
CA ILE A 355 -13.19 6.73 6.28
C ILE A 355 -14.36 6.01 6.94
N GLU A 356 -14.98 6.64 7.93
CA GLU A 356 -16.16 6.10 8.60
C GLU A 356 -17.42 6.70 7.99
N ALA A 357 -18.31 5.83 7.52
CA ALA A 357 -19.61 6.20 6.98
C ALA A 357 -20.74 5.41 7.65
N ARG A 358 -21.95 6.00 7.67
CA ARG A 358 -23.16 5.35 8.19
C ARG A 358 -24.23 5.26 7.10
N PRO A 359 -25.07 4.20 7.08
CA PRO A 359 -26.19 4.15 6.16
C PRO A 359 -27.21 5.24 6.50
N VAL A 360 -27.80 5.86 5.47
CA VAL A 360 -28.89 6.85 5.57
C VAL A 360 -30.13 6.43 4.81
#